data_AF-A0A396JCJ6-F1
#
_entry.id   AF-A0A396JCJ6-F1
#
_cell.length_a   1.000
_cell.length_b   1.000
_cell.length_c   1.000
_cell.angle_alpha   90.00
_cell.angle_beta   90.00
_cell.angle_gamma   90.00
#
_symmetry.space_group_name_H-M   'P 1'
#
loop_
_entity.id
_entity.type
_entity.pdbx_description
1 polymer ?
#
loop_
_entity_poly.entity_id
_entity_poly.type
_entity_poly.pdbx_seq_one_letter_code
_entity_poly.pdbx_strand_id
1 'polypeptide(L)'
;MTPTFLKSCNDLISNWEETLSSSGASEIDIWPSLQSLTSDVIARSSFGSSYEEGRKVFQLQIEQGELIMKNLMKSLIPLWRFLPTADHRKINENLSGLGLIHFKLLGVAGC
;
A
#
# COMPACT_ATOMS: atom_id res chain seq x y z
N MET A 1 -14.28 -12.60 -2.32
CA MET A 1 -13.98 -11.19 -1.97
C MET A 1 -14.75 -10.72 -0.73
N THR A 2 -16.08 -10.91 -0.67
CA THR A 2 -16.93 -10.47 0.45
C THR A 2 -16.50 -10.93 1.86
N PRO A 3 -16.14 -12.21 2.12
CA PRO A 3 -15.76 -12.63 3.48
C PRO A 3 -14.43 -12.00 3.95
N THR A 4 -13.47 -11.85 3.04
CA THR A 4 -12.18 -11.22 3.31
C THR A 4 -12.36 -9.74 3.63
N PHE A 5 -13.19 -9.05 2.85
CA PHE A 5 -13.50 -7.64 3.06
C PHE A 5 -14.16 -7.41 4.43
N LEU A 6 -15.19 -8.20 4.76
CA LEU A 6 -15.87 -8.11 6.05
C LEU A 6 -14.90 -8.35 7.21
N LYS A 7 -14.03 -9.35 7.11
CA LYS A 7 -13.03 -9.64 8.14
C LYS A 7 -12.05 -8.48 8.34
N SER A 8 -11.57 -7.87 7.26
CA SER A 8 -10.69 -6.69 7.36
C SER A 8 -11.40 -5.46 7.93
N CYS A 9 -12.67 -5.23 7.59
CA CYS A 9 -13.46 -4.15 8.21
C CYS A 9 -13.66 -4.38 9.71
N ASN A 10 -13.99 -5.60 10.13
CA ASN A 10 -14.15 -5.94 11.55
C ASN A 10 -12.84 -5.71 12.31
N ASP A 11 -11.71 -6.16 11.78
CA ASP A 11 -10.40 -5.96 12.41
C ASP A 11 -10.05 -4.47 12.58
N LEU A 12 -10.40 -3.63 11.59
CA LEU A 12 -10.21 -2.18 11.64
C LEU A 12 -11.10 -1.53 12.71
N ILE A 13 -12.38 -1.89 12.79
CA ILE A 13 -13.31 -1.37 13.79
C ILE A 13 -12.85 -1.75 15.19
N SER A 14 -12.45 -3.01 15.40
CA SER A 14 -11.93 -3.48 16.70
C SER A 14 -10.69 -2.70 17.13
N ASN A 15 -9.76 -2.37 16.21
CA ASN A 15 -8.60 -1.53 16.52
C ASN A 15 -9.00 -0.11 16.94
N TRP A 16 -9.99 0.49 16.27
CA TRP A 16 -10.53 1.79 16.67
C TRP A 16 -11.20 1.74 18.04
N GLU A 17 -12.00 0.70 18.32
CA GLU A 17 -12.65 0.50 19.63
C GLU A 17 -11.62 0.34 20.75
N GLU A 18 -10.53 -0.42 20.53
CA GLU A 18 -9.43 -0.55 21.49
C GLU A 18 -8.75 0.80 21.76
N THR A 19 -8.51 1.59 20.72
CA THR A 19 -7.90 2.92 20.85
C THR A 19 -8.81 3.88 21.62
N LEU A 20 -10.11 3.89 21.30
CA LEU A 20 -11.13 4.76 21.90
C LEU A 20 -11.49 4.37 23.34
N SER A 21 -11.35 3.09 23.70
CA SER A 21 -11.62 2.59 25.06
C SER A 21 -10.76 3.28 26.13
N SER A 22 -9.66 3.91 25.74
CA SER A 22 -8.77 4.65 26.64
C SER A 22 -9.18 6.11 26.91
N SER A 23 -9.98 6.74 26.03
CA SER A 23 -10.26 8.19 26.09
C SER A 23 -11.75 8.56 26.09
N GLY A 24 -12.68 7.61 25.94
CA GLY A 24 -14.14 7.83 25.94
C GLY A 24 -14.67 8.51 24.66
N ALA A 25 -13.88 9.39 24.06
CA ALA A 25 -14.02 9.91 22.70
C ALA A 25 -12.64 10.33 22.16
N SER A 26 -12.39 10.15 20.87
CA SER A 26 -11.20 10.66 20.18
C SER A 26 -11.54 11.02 18.74
N GLU A 27 -10.90 12.06 18.23
CA GLU A 27 -10.80 12.27 16.79
C GLU A 27 -9.84 11.22 16.22
N ILE A 28 -10.19 10.65 15.06
CA ILE A 28 -9.39 9.63 14.38
C ILE A 28 -9.13 10.12 12.96
N ASP A 29 -7.85 10.16 12.56
CA ASP A 29 -7.49 10.30 11.16
C ASP A 29 -7.85 9.01 10.41
N ILE A 30 -8.80 9.13 9.48
CA ILE A 30 -9.32 8.01 8.71
C ILE A 30 -8.34 7.59 7.62
N TRP A 31 -7.45 8.49 7.15
CA TRP A 31 -6.61 8.21 5.99
C TRP A 31 -5.65 7.01 6.20
N PRO A 32 -4.88 6.92 7.29
CA PRO A 32 -4.07 5.73 7.59
C PRO A 32 -4.90 4.46 7.73
N SER A 33 -6.11 4.58 8.29
CA SER A 33 -7.02 3.46 8.49
C SER A 33 -7.54 2.91 7.16
N LEU A 34 -7.85 3.80 6.21
CA LEU A 34 -8.26 3.43 4.85
C LEU A 34 -7.13 2.75 4.08
N GLN A 35 -5.90 3.26 4.20
CA GLN A 35 -4.71 2.63 3.64
C GLN A 35 -4.49 1.23 4.24
N SER A 36 -4.62 1.08 5.56
CA SER A 36 -4.52 -0.22 6.24
C SER A 36 -5.59 -1.20 5.78
N LEU A 37 -6.85 -0.77 5.68
CA LEU A 37 -7.95 -1.60 5.21
C LEU A 37 -7.70 -2.13 3.79
N THR A 38 -7.28 -1.23 2.91
CA THR A 38 -7.01 -1.57 1.51
C THR A 38 -5.84 -2.53 1.40
N SER A 39 -4.77 -2.28 2.16
CA SER A 39 -3.63 -3.19 2.31
C SER A 39 -4.10 -4.57 2.76
N ASP A 40 -4.97 -4.63 3.77
CA ASP A 40 -5.43 -5.89 4.33
C ASP A 40 -6.30 -6.70 3.38
N VAL A 41 -7.20 -6.04 2.67
CA VAL A 41 -8.06 -6.67 1.67
C VAL A 41 -7.23 -7.26 0.55
N ILE A 42 -6.33 -6.47 -0.05
CA ILE A 42 -5.46 -6.90 -1.16
C ILE A 42 -4.51 -8.00 -0.70
N ALA A 43 -3.86 -7.82 0.45
CA ALA A 43 -2.90 -8.79 0.96
C ALA A 43 -3.58 -10.13 1.27
N ARG A 44 -4.75 -10.13 1.92
CA ARG A 44 -5.49 -11.38 2.23
C ARG A 44 -6.06 -12.04 0.98
N SER A 45 -6.54 -11.25 0.01
CA SER A 45 -7.13 -11.80 -1.22
C SER A 45 -6.09 -12.36 -2.18
N SER A 46 -4.93 -11.70 -2.27
CA SER A 46 -3.97 -11.95 -3.35
C SER A 46 -2.71 -12.68 -2.88
N PHE A 47 -2.40 -12.65 -1.58
CA PHE A 47 -1.21 -13.30 -1.03
C PHE A 47 -1.52 -14.45 -0.07
N GLY A 48 -2.77 -14.58 0.42
CA GLY A 48 -3.22 -15.71 1.24
C GLY A 48 -2.29 -15.95 2.44
N SER A 49 -1.57 -17.08 2.45
CA SER A 49 -0.60 -17.44 3.49
C SER A 49 0.63 -16.51 3.56
N SER A 50 0.87 -15.70 2.53
CA SER A 50 1.93 -14.68 2.47
C SER A 50 1.40 -13.26 2.70
N TYR A 51 0.31 -13.13 3.46
CA TYR A 51 -0.37 -11.86 3.76
C TYR A 51 0.58 -10.75 4.25
N GLU A 52 1.49 -11.05 5.17
CA GLU A 52 2.48 -10.13 5.73
C GLU A 52 3.37 -9.53 4.64
N GLU A 53 3.74 -10.33 3.65
CA GLU A 53 4.53 -9.87 2.51
C GLU A 53 3.69 -8.96 1.62
N GLY A 54 2.43 -9.33 1.37
CA GLY A 54 1.45 -8.50 0.65
C GLY A 54 1.23 -7.12 1.27
N ARG A 55 1.25 -7.01 2.60
CA ARG A 55 1.17 -5.70 3.27
C ARG A 55 2.39 -4.81 2.99
N LYS A 56 3.59 -5.38 2.99
CA LYS A 56 4.83 -4.65 2.65
C LYS A 56 4.81 -4.17 1.21
N VAL A 57 4.31 -4.99 0.29
CA VAL A 57 4.11 -4.62 -1.11
C VAL A 57 3.23 -3.38 -1.23
N PHE A 58 2.08 -3.39 -0.57
CA PHE A 58 1.14 -2.28 -0.66
C PHE A 58 1.73 -0.98 -0.10
N GLN A 59 2.52 -1.08 0.98
CA GLN A 59 3.25 0.08 1.52
C GLN A 59 4.22 0.67 0.51
N LEU A 60 4.99 -0.18 -0.19
CA LEU A 60 5.88 0.27 -1.28
C LEU A 60 5.09 0.92 -2.43
N GLN A 61 3.88 0.42 -2.73
CA GLN A 61 3.02 1.03 -3.76
C GLN A 61 2.51 2.41 -3.36
N ILE A 62 2.12 2.63 -2.10
CA ILE A 62 1.74 3.95 -1.59
C ILE A 62 2.91 4.92 -1.76
N GLU A 63 4.08 4.54 -1.27
CA GLU A 63 5.29 5.38 -1.33
C GLU A 63 5.67 5.70 -2.79
N GLN A 64 5.60 4.69 -3.67
CA GLN A 64 5.84 4.86 -5.09
C GLN A 64 4.82 5.82 -5.74
N GLY A 65 3.53 5.69 -5.39
CA GLY A 65 2.46 6.55 -5.88
C GLY A 65 2.65 8.02 -5.47
N GLU A 66 3.03 8.26 -4.22
CA GLU A 66 3.33 9.61 -3.72
C GLU A 66 4.52 10.25 -4.44
N LEU A 67 5.59 9.49 -4.65
CA LEU A 67 6.77 9.95 -5.40
C LEU A 67 6.44 10.25 -6.86
N ILE A 68 5.62 9.41 -7.50
CA ILE A 68 5.15 9.63 -8.87
C ILE A 68 4.30 10.89 -8.94
N MET A 69 3.33 11.06 -8.02
CA MET A 69 2.46 12.24 -7.99
C MET A 69 3.27 13.53 -7.81
N LYS A 70 4.24 13.52 -6.89
CA LYS A 70 5.17 14.65 -6.66
C LYS A 70 6.00 15.00 -7.89
N ASN A 71 6.33 14.00 -8.73
CA ASN A 71 7.19 14.17 -9.90
C ASN A 71 6.41 14.15 -11.23
N LEU A 72 5.08 14.12 -11.21
CA LEU A 72 4.25 13.93 -12.40
C LEU A 72 4.53 15.00 -13.46
N MET A 73 4.54 16.27 -13.07
CA MET A 73 4.82 17.39 -13.98
C MET A 73 6.26 17.38 -14.49
N LYS A 74 7.22 16.97 -13.65
CA LYS A 74 8.63 16.88 -14.01
C LYS A 74 8.87 15.73 -14.99
N SER A 75 8.11 14.65 -14.88
CA SER A 75 8.17 13.49 -15.80
C SER A 75 7.74 13.83 -17.23
N LEU A 76 7.02 14.93 -17.45
CA LEU A 76 6.68 15.40 -18.79
C LEU A 76 7.86 16.01 -19.54
N ILE A 77 8.95 16.34 -18.84
CA ILE A 77 10.18 16.84 -19.42
C ILE A 77 11.04 15.62 -19.81
N PRO A 78 11.28 15.34 -21.11
CA PRO A 78 11.89 14.09 -21.58
C PRO A 78 13.25 13.75 -20.95
N LEU A 79 14.01 14.76 -20.56
CA LEU A 79 15.35 14.62 -19.96
C LEU A 79 15.34 14.48 -18.44
N TRP A 80 14.22 14.77 -17.78
CA TRP A 80 14.16 14.82 -16.32
C TRP A 80 14.32 13.45 -15.67
N ARG A 81 13.90 12.39 -16.37
CA ARG A 81 14.08 11.00 -15.94
C ARG A 81 15.55 10.58 -15.82
N PHE A 82 16.50 11.28 -16.44
CA PHE A 82 17.92 10.93 -16.37
C PHE A 82 18.70 11.74 -15.32
N LEU A 83 18.04 12.70 -14.66
CA LEU A 83 18.68 13.48 -13.61
C LEU A 83 18.78 12.65 -12.31
N PRO A 84 19.97 12.54 -11.69
CA PRO A 84 20.16 11.81 -10.45
C PRO A 84 19.63 12.62 -9.25
N THR A 85 18.30 12.73 -9.14
CA THR A 85 17.63 13.37 -8.01
C THR A 85 17.39 12.37 -6.87
N ALA A 86 17.19 12.87 -5.65
CA ALA A 86 16.87 12.02 -4.50
C ALA A 86 15.57 11.22 -4.73
N ASP A 87 14.54 11.88 -5.28
CA ASP A 87 13.28 11.23 -5.65
C ASP A 87 13.51 10.15 -6.72
N HIS A 88 14.37 10.40 -7.72
CA HIS A 88 14.68 9.41 -8.76
C HIS A 88 15.39 8.16 -8.20
N ARG A 89 16.31 8.33 -7.24
CA ARG A 89 16.93 7.19 -6.53
C ARG A 89 15.90 6.37 -5.77
N LYS A 90 15.05 7.05 -4.98
CA LYS A 90 13.98 6.44 -4.19
C LYS A 90 12.97 5.67 -5.06
N ILE A 91 12.57 6.27 -6.19
CA ILE A 91 11.72 5.62 -7.21
C ILE A 91 12.40 4.34 -7.72
N ASN A 92 13.69 4.37 -8.06
CA ASN A 92 14.38 3.21 -8.59
C ASN A 92 14.56 2.09 -7.53
N GLU A 93 14.84 2.46 -6.29
CA GLU A 93 14.91 1.53 -5.14
C GLU A 93 13.56 0.82 -4.93
N ASN A 94 12.47 1.60 -4.85
CA ASN A 94 11.13 1.06 -4.65
C ASN A 94 10.67 0.22 -5.85
N LEU A 95 11.00 0.63 -7.09
CA LEU A 95 10.74 -0.14 -8.30
C LEU A 95 11.49 -1.48 -8.32
N SER A 96 12.72 -1.55 -7.79
CA SER A 96 13.46 -2.80 -7.68
C SER A 96 12.78 -3.80 -6.72
N GLY A 97 12.15 -3.29 -5.66
CA GLY A 97 11.29 -4.08 -4.77
C GLY A 97 9.98 -4.51 -5.46
N LEU A 98 9.32 -3.60 -6.18
CA LEU A 98 8.04 -3.82 -6.89
C LEU A 98 8.14 -4.77 -8.10
N GLY A 99 9.27 -4.76 -8.81
CA GLY A 99 9.49 -5.62 -9.98
C GLY A 99 9.47 -7.11 -9.65
N LEU A 100 9.90 -7.49 -8.45
CA LEU A 100 9.83 -8.86 -7.95
C LEU A 100 8.38 -9.32 -7.65
N ILE A 101 7.46 -8.36 -7.51
CA ILE A 101 6.08 -8.58 -7.03
C ILE A 101 5.08 -8.63 -8.19
N HIS A 102 5.30 -7.87 -9.27
CA HIS A 102 4.49 -7.99 -10.50
C HIS A 102 4.47 -9.44 -11.03
N PHE A 103 5.59 -10.16 -10.90
CA PHE A 103 5.70 -11.59 -11.23
C PHE A 103 4.88 -12.51 -10.31
N LYS A 104 4.76 -12.17 -9.01
CA LYS A 104 3.95 -12.92 -8.05
C LYS A 104 2.45 -12.67 -8.23
N LEU A 105 2.03 -11.43 -8.48
CA LEU A 105 0.61 -11.09 -8.68
C LEU A 105 0.05 -11.64 -10.01
N LEU A 106 0.84 -11.64 -11.10
CA LEU A 106 0.47 -12.29 -12.37
C LEU A 106 0.40 -13.82 -12.24
N GLY A 107 1.22 -14.43 -11.38
CA GLY A 107 1.16 -15.87 -11.10
C GLY A 107 -0.08 -16.32 -10.32
N VAL A 108 -0.68 -15.43 -9.51
CA VAL A 108 -1.92 -15.72 -8.75
C VAL A 108 -3.18 -15.55 -9.61
N ALA A 109 -3.14 -14.71 -10.65
CA ALA A 109 -4.23 -14.58 -11.62
C ALA A 109 -4.33 -15.77 -12.61
N GLY A 110 -3.37 -16.71 -12.56
CA GLY A 110 -3.31 -17.90 -13.42
C GLY A 110 -3.84 -19.20 -12.78
N CYS A 111 -4.54 -19.11 -11.65
CA CYS A 111 -5.23 -20.25 -11.01
C CYS A 111 -6.73 -19.97 -10.88
#